data_AF-A0A2N2MGW6-F1
#
_entry.id   AF-A0A2N2MGW6-F1
#
_cell.length_a   1.000
_cell.length_b   1.000
_cell.length_c   1.000
_cell.angle_alpha   90.00
_cell.angle_beta   90.00
_cell.angle_gamma   90.00
#
_symmetry.space_group_name_H-M   'P 1'
#
loop_
_entity.id
_entity.type
_entity.pdbx_description
1 polymer ?
#
loop_
_entity_poly.entity_id
_entity_poly.type
_entity_poly.pdbx_seq_one_letter_code
_entity_poly.pdbx_strand_id
1 'polypeptide(L)' 'SYWAAAWIKQLAAEGITGGCGAGNYCPDRPVTRAQMAVFLVKAFNLP' A
#
# COMPACT_ATOMS: atom_id res chain seq x y z
N SER A 1 1.84 -18.41 0.39
CA SER A 1 2.01 -17.43 1.49
C SER A 1 2.95 -16.35 0.99
N TYR A 2 2.55 -15.08 0.93
CA TYR A 2 3.45 -14.00 0.52
C TYR A 2 4.23 -13.49 1.73
N TRP A 3 5.56 -13.35 1.63
CA TRP A 3 6.41 -12.96 2.76
C TRP A 3 6.01 -11.61 3.37
N ALA A 4 5.49 -10.69 2.54
CA ALA A 4 5.06 -9.36 2.99
C ALA A 4 3.58 -9.30 3.43
N ALA A 5 2.86 -10.43 3.46
CA ALA A 5 1.41 -10.42 3.68
C ALA A 5 0.98 -9.76 5.01
N ALA A 6 1.76 -9.94 6.08
CA ALA A 6 1.49 -9.30 7.37
C ALA A 6 1.58 -7.77 7.26
N TRP A 7 2.64 -7.27 6.64
CA TRP A 7 2.88 -5.83 6.44
C TRP A 7 1.83 -5.21 5.51
N ILE A 8 1.47 -5.90 4.42
CA ILE A 8 0.43 -5.45 3.48
C ILE A 8 -0.91 -5.27 4.20
N LYS A 9 -1.28 -6.22 5.07
CA LYS A 9 -2.52 -6.14 5.85
C LYS A 9 -2.51 -4.96 6.82
N GLN A 10 -1.37 -4.70 7.47
CA GLN A 10 -1.22 -3.55 8.34
C GLN A 10 -1.35 -2.23 7.58
N LEU A 11 -0.64 -2.08 6.45
CA LEU A 11 -0.74 -0.89 5.59
C LEU A 11 -2.16 -0.67 5.06
N ALA A 12 -2.90 -1.74 4.79
CA ALA A 12 -4.30 -1.65 4.36
C ALA A 12 -5.22 -1.23 5.54
N ALA A 13 -4.99 -1.77 6.74
CA ALA A 13 -5.74 -1.39 7.95
C ALA A 13 -5.52 0.07 8.35
N GLU A 14 -4.30 0.58 8.16
CA GLU A 14 -3.93 1.99 8.38
C GLU A 14 -4.39 2.90 7.22
N GLY A 15 -5.01 2.35 6.17
CA GLY A 15 -5.49 3.11 5.02
C GLY A 15 -4.39 3.68 4.11
N ILE A 16 -3.13 3.27 4.32
CA ILE A 16 -1.95 3.70 3.57
C ILE A 16 -2.02 3.17 2.14
N THR A 17 -2.42 1.90 1.95
CA THR A 17 -2.60 1.31 0.63
C THR A 17 -4.05 0.96 0.31
N GLY A 18 -4.46 1.22 -0.94
CA GLY A 18 -5.77 0.81 -1.48
C GLY A 18 -5.71 -0.44 -2.37
N GLY A 19 -4.53 -1.03 -2.53
CA GLY A 19 -4.32 -2.18 -3.41
C GLY A 19 -4.44 -1.83 -4.90
N CYS A 20 -4.69 -2.86 -5.72
CA CYS A 20 -4.81 -2.75 -7.18
C CYS A 20 -6.26 -2.77 -7.68
N GLY A 21 -7.24 -2.64 -6.79
CA GLY A 21 -8.67 -2.67 -7.09
C GLY A 21 -9.37 -3.97 -6.70
N ALA A 22 -10.70 -3.96 -6.70
CA ALA A 22 -11.55 -5.11 -6.36
C ALA A 22 -11.24 -5.76 -4.99
N GLY A 23 -10.74 -4.98 -4.03
CA GLY A 23 -10.34 -5.47 -2.70
C GLY A 23 -9.03 -6.27 -2.68
N ASN A 24 -8.29 -6.31 -3.79
CA ASN A 24 -7.05 -7.07 -3.91
C ASN A 24 -5.81 -6.20 -3.78
N TYR A 25 -4.74 -6.79 -3.25
CA TYR A 25 -3.39 -6.23 -3.28
C TYR A 25 -2.54 -7.03 -4.26
N CYS A 26 -1.88 -6.36 -5.20
CA CYS A 26 -1.05 -6.99 -6.23
C CYS A 26 0.45 -6.78 -5.90
N PRO A 27 1.07 -7.65 -5.09
CA PRO A 27 2.38 -7.37 -4.52
C PRO A 27 3.54 -7.44 -5.53
N ASP A 28 3.34 -8.15 -6.64
CA ASP A 28 4.35 -8.28 -7.70
C ASP A 28 4.28 -7.15 -8.74
N ARG A 29 3.27 -6.26 -8.65
CA ARG A 29 3.17 -5.11 -9.54
C ARG A 29 4.04 -3.97 -9.01
N PRO A 30 4.88 -3.36 -9.86
CA PRO A 30 5.70 -2.23 -9.44
C PRO A 30 4.83 -1.04 -9.05
N VAL A 31 5.24 -0.37 -7.97
CA VAL A 31 4.62 0.86 -7.47
C VAL A 31 5.16 2.03 -8.30
N THR A 32 4.26 2.86 -8.84
CA THR A 32 4.67 4.07 -9.57
C THR A 32 5.16 5.14 -8.60
N ARG A 33 5.94 6.12 -9.10
CA ARG A 33 6.39 7.27 -8.27
C ARG A 33 5.22 8.02 -7.64
N ALA A 34 4.10 8.18 -8.36
CA ALA A 34 2.89 8.81 -7.85
C ALA A 34 2.26 8.01 -6.70
N GLN A 35 2.18 6.68 -6.84
CA GLN A 35 1.66 5.82 -5.78
C GLN A 35 2.57 5.82 -4.54
N MET A 36 3.89 5.82 -4.72
CA MET A 36 4.84 5.93 -3.62
C MET A 36 4.69 7.26 -2.88
N ALA A 37 4.49 8.37 -3.59
CA ALA A 37 4.22 9.66 -2.97
C ALA A 37 2.97 9.61 -2.07
N VAL A 38 1.89 8.97 -2.53
CA VAL A 38 0.68 8.77 -1.71
C VAL A 38 0.97 7.95 -0.46
N PHE A 39 1.79 6.88 -0.56
CA PHE A 39 2.18 6.10 0.61
C PHE A 39 2.93 6.94 1.63
N LEU A 40 3.88 7.77 1.19
CA LEU A 40 4.63 8.65 2.09
C LEU A 40 3.74 9.69 2.76
N VAL A 41 2.85 10.34 1.99
CA VAL A 41 1.90 11.32 2.52
C VAL A 41 1.00 10.70 3.58
N LYS A 42 0.47 9.50 3.33
CA LYS A 42 -0.40 8.81 4.28
C LYS A 42 0.34 8.24 5.49
N ALA A 43 1.52 7.66 5.29
CA ALA A 43 2.30 7.05 6.36
C ALA A 43 2.84 8.08 7.36
N PHE A 44 3.25 9.26 6.86
CA PHE A 44 3.79 10.34 7.70
C PHE A 44 2.77 11.44 8.02
N ASN A 45 1.52 11.27 7.58
CA ASN A 45 0.44 12.25 7.74
C ASN A 45 0.87 13.67 7.31
N LEU A 46 1.43 13.75 6.10
CA LEU A 46 1.95 14.99 5.53
C LEU A 46 0.81 15.91 5.08
N PRO A 47 0.95 17.24 5.24
CA PRO A 47 -0.04 18.22 4.82
C PRO A 47 -0.16 18.35 3.29
#